data_AF-A0A348ZSV3-F1
#
_entry.id   AF-A0A348ZSV3-F1
#
_cell.length_a   1.000
_cell.length_b   1.000
_cell.length_c   1.000
_cell.angle_alpha   90.00
_cell.angle_beta   90.00
_cell.angle_gamma   90.00
#
_symmetry.space_group_name_H-M   'P 1'
#
loop_
_entity.id
_entity.type
_entity.pdbx_description
1 polymer ?
#
loop_
_entity_poly.entity_id
_entity_poly.type
_entity_poly.pdbx_seq_one_letter_code
_entity_poly.pdbx_strand_id
1 'polypeptide(L)'
;GVAGAVIEAVKNKNIRHFFLVAGCDGAKPGRNYYTEFVEKVPKDCVVLTLACGKFRFFDKDLGDIGGIPRLLDIGQCNDAYSAVAIATALAGAFNVGVNDLPLSMILSWYEQKAVAILLSLFSLGIKNIKLGPSLPAFVTPNVLDVLIKNFDIKPISTPDEDLKAILG
;
A
#
# COMPACT_ATOMS: atom_id res chain seq x y z
N GLY A 1 6.84 -17.24 14.56
CA GLY A 1 7.13 -15.86 14.09
C GLY A 1 5.83 -15.17 13.72
N VAL A 2 5.83 -13.84 13.63
CA VAL A 2 4.62 -13.02 13.40
C VAL A 2 3.85 -13.41 12.12
N ALA A 3 4.56 -13.85 11.07
CA ALA A 3 3.95 -14.30 9.81
C ALA A 3 2.89 -15.41 9.99
N GLY A 4 3.11 -16.36 10.90
CA GLY A 4 2.13 -17.42 11.17
C GLY A 4 0.85 -16.88 11.82
N ALA A 5 0.98 -15.96 12.76
CA ALA A 5 -0.16 -15.32 13.41
C ALA A 5 -0.98 -14.48 12.41
N VAL A 6 -0.31 -13.78 11.49
CA VAL A 6 -0.98 -13.01 10.43
C VAL A 6 -1.76 -13.93 9.49
N ILE A 7 -1.16 -15.03 9.02
CA ILE A 7 -1.84 -16.01 8.15
C ILE A 7 -3.10 -16.57 8.84
N GLU A 8 -2.98 -16.97 10.10
CA GLU A 8 -4.12 -17.49 10.85
C GLU A 8 -5.19 -16.43 11.11
N ALA A 9 -4.82 -15.18 11.41
CA ALA A 9 -5.76 -14.08 11.58
C ALA A 9 -6.55 -13.78 10.30
N VAL A 10 -5.92 -13.90 9.13
CA VAL A 10 -6.60 -13.74 7.83
C VAL A 10 -7.51 -14.94 7.55
N LYS A 11 -7.05 -16.19 7.77
CA LYS A 11 -7.87 -17.39 7.61
C LYS A 11 -9.12 -17.38 8.49
N ASN A 12 -8.96 -16.92 9.73
CA ASN A 12 -10.04 -16.78 10.70
C ASN A 12 -10.91 -15.54 10.47
N LYS A 13 -10.63 -14.74 9.43
CA LYS A 13 -11.36 -13.51 9.07
C LYS A 13 -11.32 -12.41 10.13
N ASN A 14 -10.32 -12.46 11.03
CA ASN A 14 -10.07 -11.40 11.99
C ASN A 14 -9.46 -10.17 11.32
N ILE A 15 -8.65 -10.38 10.28
CA ILE A 15 -8.12 -9.33 9.41
C ILE A 15 -8.84 -9.41 8.07
N ARG A 16 -9.63 -8.38 7.76
CA ARG A 16 -10.40 -8.30 6.52
C ARG A 16 -9.55 -7.85 5.33
N HIS A 17 -8.70 -6.85 5.53
CA HIS A 17 -7.94 -6.21 4.45
C HIS A 17 -6.61 -5.63 4.93
N PHE A 18 -5.62 -5.60 4.03
CA PHE A 18 -4.35 -4.93 4.22
C PHE A 18 -4.24 -3.71 3.31
N PHE A 19 -3.68 -2.63 3.85
CA PHE A 19 -3.34 -1.44 3.09
C PHE A 19 -1.84 -1.22 3.15
N LEU A 20 -1.14 -1.32 2.02
CA LEU A 20 0.22 -0.83 1.92
C LEU A 20 0.18 0.68 1.70
N VAL A 21 0.34 1.45 2.76
CA VAL A 21 0.47 2.91 2.70
C VAL A 21 1.95 3.23 2.85
N ALA A 22 2.63 3.52 1.73
CA ALA A 22 4.08 3.52 1.70
C ALA A 22 4.66 4.53 0.71
N GLY A 23 5.99 4.69 0.75
CA GLY A 23 6.75 5.45 -0.23
C GLY A 23 7.38 6.72 0.36
N CYS A 24 7.51 7.77 -0.43
CA CYS A 24 8.30 8.94 -0.04
C CYS A 24 7.45 10.14 0.39
N ASP A 25 7.86 10.76 1.49
CA ASP A 25 7.32 12.05 1.93
C ASP A 25 7.99 13.24 1.22
N GLY A 26 7.37 14.42 1.29
CA GLY A 26 7.91 15.68 0.78
C GLY A 26 7.04 16.89 1.13
N ALA A 27 7.43 18.08 0.70
CA ALA A 27 6.77 19.34 1.06
C ALA A 27 5.49 19.65 0.26
N LYS A 28 5.22 18.93 -0.84
CA LYS A 28 4.07 19.21 -1.72
C LYS A 28 2.74 19.10 -0.96
N PRO A 29 1.83 20.10 -1.03
CA PRO A 29 0.48 20.01 -0.48
C PRO A 29 -0.31 18.81 -1.01
N GLY A 30 -1.30 18.36 -0.24
CA GLY A 30 -2.12 17.18 -0.55
C GLY A 30 -1.67 15.88 0.11
N ARG A 31 -0.52 15.87 0.79
CA ARG A 31 -0.01 14.68 1.50
C ARG A 31 -0.72 14.38 2.82
N ASN A 32 -1.52 15.31 3.34
CA ASN A 32 -2.43 15.04 4.47
C ASN A 32 -3.42 13.93 4.17
N TYR A 33 -3.70 13.68 2.88
CA TYR A 33 -4.42 12.51 2.41
C TYR A 33 -3.94 11.22 3.09
N TYR A 34 -2.62 11.00 3.21
CA TYR A 34 -2.10 9.73 3.76
C TYR A 34 -2.33 9.60 5.26
N THR A 35 -2.24 10.71 6.00
CA THR A 35 -2.57 10.74 7.43
C THR A 35 -4.05 10.42 7.62
N GLU A 36 -4.92 11.15 6.93
CA GLU A 36 -6.38 10.99 7.06
C GLU A 36 -6.84 9.61 6.57
N PHE A 37 -6.26 9.10 5.49
CA PHE A 37 -6.53 7.75 4.99
C PHE A 37 -6.23 6.71 6.05
N VAL A 38 -5.03 6.75 6.67
CA VAL A 38 -4.63 5.80 7.71
C VAL A 38 -5.52 5.89 8.95
N GLU A 39 -5.89 7.09 9.38
CA GLU A 39 -6.80 7.30 10.52
C GLU A 39 -8.21 6.71 10.25
N LYS A 40 -8.65 6.76 8.99
CA LYS A 40 -9.96 6.23 8.56
C LYS A 40 -9.95 4.74 8.22
N VAL A 41 -8.79 4.07 8.18
CA VAL A 41 -8.72 2.62 7.93
C VAL A 41 -9.53 1.88 9.01
N PRO A 42 -10.49 1.01 8.63
CA PRO A 42 -11.33 0.28 9.59
C PRO A 42 -10.53 -0.59 10.57
N LYS A 43 -11.07 -0.75 11.79
CA LYS A 43 -10.39 -1.45 12.91
C LYS A 43 -10.10 -2.93 12.66
N ASP A 44 -10.73 -3.55 11.68
CA ASP A 44 -10.51 -4.92 11.23
C ASP A 44 -9.51 -5.04 10.07
N CYS A 45 -8.82 -3.94 9.74
CA CYS A 45 -7.82 -3.86 8.68
C CYS A 45 -6.45 -3.49 9.25
N VAL A 46 -5.39 -3.88 8.54
CA VAL A 46 -3.99 -3.61 8.91
C VAL A 46 -3.33 -2.70 7.89
N VAL A 47 -2.56 -1.73 8.36
CA VAL A 47 -1.72 -0.85 7.57
C VAL A 47 -0.28 -1.37 7.59
N LEU A 48 0.23 -1.71 6.41
CA LEU A 48 1.64 -1.96 6.17
C LEU A 48 2.30 -0.67 5.71
N THR A 49 3.49 -0.36 6.20
CA THR A 49 4.24 0.81 5.75
C THR A 49 5.71 0.51 5.59
N LEU A 50 6.37 1.36 4.79
CA LEU A 50 7.81 1.40 4.60
C LEU A 50 8.18 2.77 4.02
N ALA A 51 9.47 3.10 4.07
CA ALA A 51 10.03 4.38 3.63
C ALA A 51 9.52 5.60 4.42
N CYS A 52 10.04 6.79 4.09
CA CYS A 52 9.81 8.00 4.89
C CYS A 52 8.36 8.53 4.84
N GLY A 53 7.52 8.09 3.91
CA GLY A 53 6.09 8.39 3.88
C GLY A 53 5.38 8.02 5.18
N LYS A 54 5.89 7.00 5.89
CA LYS A 54 5.37 6.59 7.19
C LYS A 54 5.32 7.71 8.22
N PHE A 55 6.22 8.70 8.16
CA PHE A 55 6.29 9.77 9.15
C PHE A 55 5.05 10.67 9.18
N ARG A 56 4.15 10.53 8.20
CA ARG A 56 2.83 11.17 8.20
C ARG A 56 1.84 10.56 9.20
N PHE A 57 2.08 9.33 9.67
CA PHE A 57 1.14 8.58 10.50
C PHE A 57 1.80 7.56 11.44
N PHE A 58 3.14 7.53 11.53
CA PHE A 58 3.87 6.52 12.33
C PHE A 58 3.59 6.61 13.84
N ASP A 59 3.13 7.77 14.30
CA ASP A 59 2.83 8.10 15.68
C ASP A 59 1.36 7.89 16.04
N LYS A 60 0.54 7.42 15.09
CA LYS A 60 -0.89 7.20 15.30
C LYS A 60 -1.11 5.90 16.07
N ASP A 61 -1.90 5.99 17.14
CA ASP A 61 -2.39 4.81 17.85
C ASP A 61 -3.56 4.19 17.08
N LEU A 62 -3.25 3.15 16.30
CA LEU A 62 -4.25 2.38 15.55
C LEU A 62 -4.75 1.16 16.33
N GLY A 63 -4.18 0.84 17.51
CA GLY A 63 -4.46 -0.38 18.26
C GLY A 63 -3.92 -1.67 17.60
N ASP A 64 -4.49 -2.81 18.00
CA ASP A 64 -4.11 -4.15 17.52
C ASP A 64 -5.34 -5.01 17.18
N ILE A 65 -5.09 -6.12 16.46
CA ILE A 65 -6.06 -7.17 16.17
C ILE A 65 -5.50 -8.48 16.73
N GLY A 66 -6.01 -8.92 17.88
CA GLY A 66 -5.56 -10.17 18.51
C GLY A 66 -4.08 -10.15 18.89
N GLY A 67 -3.57 -9.00 19.35
CA GLY A 67 -2.17 -8.78 19.69
C GLY A 67 -1.27 -8.43 18.52
N ILE A 68 -1.80 -8.37 17.28
CA ILE A 68 -1.04 -7.93 16.09
C ILE A 68 -1.25 -6.42 15.90
N PRO A 69 -0.19 -5.58 16.01
CA PRO A 69 -0.33 -4.15 15.78
C PRO A 69 -0.95 -3.84 14.42
N ARG A 70 -1.89 -2.90 14.38
CA ARG A 70 -2.55 -2.49 13.13
C ARG A 70 -1.65 -1.65 12.22
N LEU A 71 -0.58 -1.07 12.75
CA LEU A 71 0.47 -0.44 11.96
C LEU A 71 1.73 -1.31 12.01
N LEU A 72 2.11 -1.88 10.86
CA LEU A 72 3.30 -2.71 10.72
C LEU A 72 4.31 -2.03 9.81
N ASP A 73 5.45 -1.65 10.38
CA ASP A 73 6.56 -1.04 9.66
C ASP A 73 7.55 -2.10 9.15
N ILE A 74 7.72 -2.15 7.83
CA ILE A 74 8.60 -3.11 7.12
C ILE A 74 10.01 -2.52 6.91
N GLY A 75 10.22 -1.21 7.14
CA GLY A 75 11.54 -0.59 7.11
C GLY A 75 11.69 0.56 6.12
N GLN A 76 12.84 0.63 5.45
CA GLN A 76 13.22 1.69 4.51
C GLN A 76 12.65 1.44 3.11
N CYS A 77 12.97 2.33 2.16
CA CYS A 77 12.46 2.23 0.79
C CYS A 77 12.88 0.93 0.08
N ASN A 78 14.11 0.47 0.33
CA ASN A 78 14.65 -0.78 -0.18
C ASN A 78 13.95 -2.02 0.39
N ASP A 79 13.31 -1.92 1.56
CA ASP A 79 12.52 -3.02 2.13
C ASP A 79 11.18 -3.25 1.39
N ALA A 80 10.93 -2.50 0.32
CA ALA A 80 9.91 -2.86 -0.68
C ALA A 80 10.13 -4.28 -1.24
N TYR A 81 11.39 -4.74 -1.34
CA TYR A 81 11.69 -6.13 -1.67
C TYR A 81 11.10 -7.10 -0.63
N SER A 82 11.31 -6.82 0.66
CA SER A 82 10.77 -7.61 1.76
C SER A 82 9.23 -7.61 1.75
N ALA A 83 8.60 -6.46 1.46
CA ALA A 83 7.15 -6.36 1.34
C ALA A 83 6.60 -7.24 0.19
N VAL A 84 7.25 -7.24 -0.97
CA VAL A 84 6.90 -8.13 -2.10
C VAL A 84 7.08 -9.60 -1.74
N ALA A 85 8.16 -9.94 -1.03
CA ALA A 85 8.39 -11.32 -0.58
C ALA A 85 7.29 -11.79 0.40
N ILE A 86 6.88 -10.93 1.34
CA ILE A 86 5.77 -11.20 2.26
C ILE A 86 4.47 -11.40 1.48
N ALA A 87 4.14 -10.52 0.54
CA ALA A 87 2.93 -10.64 -0.28
C ALA A 87 2.95 -11.93 -1.11
N THR A 88 4.08 -12.27 -1.73
CA THR A 88 4.24 -13.52 -2.51
C THR A 88 4.05 -14.76 -1.64
N ALA A 89 4.64 -14.78 -0.43
CA ALA A 89 4.47 -15.87 0.51
C ALA A 89 3.01 -16.02 0.97
N LEU A 90 2.33 -14.90 1.23
CA LEU A 90 0.93 -14.89 1.61
C LEU A 90 0.03 -15.40 0.47
N ALA A 91 0.28 -14.95 -0.76
CA ALA A 91 -0.42 -15.42 -1.95
C ALA A 91 -0.25 -16.93 -2.13
N GLY A 92 0.97 -17.45 -1.95
CA GLY A 92 1.25 -18.89 -1.97
C GLY A 92 0.51 -19.66 -0.88
N ALA A 93 0.43 -19.13 0.34
CA ALA A 93 -0.31 -19.75 1.45
C ALA A 93 -1.83 -19.82 1.20
N PHE A 94 -2.38 -18.92 0.39
CA PHE A 94 -3.78 -18.90 -0.01
C PHE A 94 -4.05 -19.54 -1.37
N ASN A 95 -3.00 -19.97 -2.09
CA ASN A 95 -3.09 -20.50 -3.45
C ASN A 95 -3.80 -19.54 -4.43
N VAL A 96 -3.45 -18.25 -4.36
CA VAL A 96 -3.96 -17.17 -5.23
C VAL A 96 -2.81 -16.34 -5.79
N GLY A 97 -3.09 -15.45 -6.75
CA GLY A 97 -2.11 -14.46 -7.21
C GLY A 97 -1.95 -13.30 -6.22
N VAL A 98 -0.83 -12.58 -6.30
CA VAL A 98 -0.60 -11.40 -5.42
C VAL A 98 -1.67 -10.32 -5.61
N ASN A 99 -2.16 -10.14 -6.84
CA ASN A 99 -3.24 -9.19 -7.13
C ASN A 99 -4.61 -9.63 -6.59
N ASP A 100 -4.76 -10.89 -6.18
CA ASP A 100 -6.00 -11.46 -5.64
C ASP A 100 -6.00 -11.47 -4.10
N LEU A 101 -4.89 -11.05 -3.47
CA LEU A 101 -4.85 -10.85 -2.03
C LEU A 101 -5.76 -9.71 -1.61
N PRO A 102 -6.30 -9.73 -0.38
CA PRO A 102 -6.98 -8.58 0.21
C PRO A 102 -5.96 -7.51 0.60
N LEU A 103 -5.25 -6.95 -0.38
CA LEU A 103 -4.16 -5.99 -0.26
C LEU A 103 -4.35 -4.86 -1.25
N SER A 104 -4.45 -3.63 -0.76
CA SER A 104 -4.49 -2.42 -1.60
C SER A 104 -3.22 -1.59 -1.44
N MET A 105 -2.68 -1.10 -2.56
CA MET A 105 -1.43 -0.32 -2.59
C MET A 105 -1.71 1.18 -2.77
N ILE A 106 -1.38 1.96 -1.73
CA ILE A 106 -1.57 3.40 -1.64
C ILE A 106 -0.18 4.04 -1.53
N LEU A 107 0.39 4.40 -2.68
CA LEU A 107 1.80 4.77 -2.79
C LEU A 107 2.00 6.28 -2.94
N SER A 108 2.87 6.80 -2.09
CA SER A 108 3.43 8.14 -2.18
C SER A 108 4.78 8.11 -2.89
N TRP A 109 5.09 9.14 -3.68
CA TRP A 109 6.41 9.27 -4.29
C TRP A 109 6.93 10.70 -4.18
N TYR A 110 8.24 10.86 -4.36
CA TYR A 110 8.91 12.16 -4.34
C TYR A 110 10.15 12.16 -5.21
N GLU A 111 11.02 11.16 -5.03
CA GLU A 111 12.31 11.05 -5.72
C GLU A 111 12.41 9.74 -6.54
N GLN A 112 13.58 9.48 -7.11
CA GLN A 112 13.77 8.49 -8.16
C GLN A 112 13.81 7.05 -7.64
N LYS A 113 14.16 6.79 -6.37
CA LYS A 113 14.05 5.44 -5.81
C LYS A 113 12.59 4.98 -5.76
N ALA A 114 11.65 5.87 -5.42
CA ALA A 114 10.23 5.55 -5.50
C ALA A 114 9.79 5.16 -6.93
N VAL A 115 10.37 5.81 -7.96
CA VAL A 115 10.12 5.46 -9.37
C VAL A 115 10.68 4.06 -9.69
N ALA A 116 11.91 3.75 -9.27
CA ALA A 116 12.49 2.43 -9.49
C ALA A 116 11.68 1.30 -8.82
N ILE A 117 11.16 1.56 -7.60
CA ILE A 117 10.28 0.62 -6.89
C ILE A 117 8.97 0.44 -7.67
N LEU A 118 8.35 1.53 -8.14
CA LEU A 118 7.12 1.47 -8.92
C LEU A 118 7.30 0.65 -10.21
N LEU A 119 8.40 0.87 -10.94
CA LEU A 119 8.73 0.08 -12.13
C LEU A 119 8.97 -1.41 -11.80
N SER A 120 9.56 -1.70 -10.64
CA SER A 120 9.74 -3.08 -10.17
C SER A 120 8.39 -3.76 -9.89
N LEU A 121 7.44 -3.04 -9.28
CA LEU A 121 6.08 -3.56 -9.07
C LEU A 121 5.37 -3.85 -10.40
N PHE A 122 5.50 -2.96 -11.39
CA PHE A 122 4.98 -3.21 -12.74
C PHE A 122 5.63 -4.42 -13.41
N SER A 123 6.95 -4.58 -13.28
CA SER A 123 7.68 -5.75 -13.81
C SER A 123 7.18 -7.06 -13.19
N LEU A 124 6.81 -7.04 -11.91
CA LEU A 124 6.20 -8.17 -11.20
C LEU A 124 4.72 -8.38 -11.53
N GLY A 125 4.14 -7.57 -12.41
CA GLY A 125 2.73 -7.67 -12.81
C GLY A 125 1.75 -7.18 -11.75
N ILE A 126 2.19 -6.38 -10.78
CA ILE A 126 1.32 -5.77 -9.77
C ILE A 126 0.45 -4.70 -10.42
N LYS A 127 -0.84 -4.72 -10.05
CA LYS A 127 -1.87 -3.83 -10.59
C LYS A 127 -2.59 -3.04 -9.50
N ASN A 128 -3.48 -2.14 -9.92
CA ASN A 128 -4.41 -1.40 -9.05
C ASN A 128 -3.71 -0.50 -8.01
N ILE A 129 -2.56 0.05 -8.38
CA ILE A 129 -1.79 0.96 -7.52
C ILE A 129 -2.44 2.35 -7.54
N LYS A 130 -2.75 2.91 -6.37
CA LYS A 130 -3.08 4.33 -6.21
C LYS A 130 -1.80 5.13 -5.96
N LEU A 131 -1.50 6.11 -6.81
CA LEU A 131 -0.27 6.89 -6.78
C LEU A 131 -0.56 8.38 -6.54
N GLY A 132 0.18 9.01 -5.62
CA GLY A 132 0.01 10.43 -5.31
C GLY A 132 1.23 11.11 -4.66
N PRO A 133 1.14 12.41 -4.31
CA PRO A 133 -0.07 13.24 -4.36
C PRO A 133 -0.39 13.81 -5.75
N SER A 134 0.52 13.66 -6.71
CA SER A 134 0.26 13.92 -8.12
C SER A 134 1.01 12.91 -8.97
N LEU A 135 0.63 12.74 -10.23
CA LEU A 135 1.43 11.95 -11.17
C LEU A 135 2.80 12.62 -11.43
N PRO A 136 3.84 11.86 -11.76
CA PRO A 136 5.12 12.43 -12.17
C PRO A 136 5.03 13.25 -13.45
N ALA A 137 5.65 14.43 -13.45
CA ALA A 137 5.60 15.35 -14.59
C ALA A 137 6.23 14.78 -15.87
N PHE A 138 7.10 13.77 -15.75
CA PHE A 138 7.70 13.08 -16.89
C PHE A 138 6.79 12.02 -17.52
N VAL A 139 5.62 11.75 -16.93
CA VAL A 139 4.63 10.83 -17.51
C VAL A 139 3.74 11.62 -18.47
N THR A 140 3.95 11.41 -19.77
CA THR A 140 3.11 12.00 -20.83
C THR A 140 1.75 11.28 -20.90
N PRO A 141 0.71 11.88 -21.51
CA PRO A 141 -0.59 11.22 -21.66
C PRO A 141 -0.52 9.83 -22.29
N ASN A 142 0.26 9.67 -23.37
CA ASN A 142 0.42 8.37 -24.03
C ASN A 142 1.08 7.32 -23.13
N VAL A 143 2.05 7.72 -22.30
CA VAL A 143 2.68 6.81 -21.33
C VAL A 143 1.69 6.48 -20.21
N LEU A 144 0.93 7.46 -19.73
CA LEU A 144 -0.10 7.24 -18.72
C LEU A 144 -1.14 6.23 -19.21
N ASP A 145 -1.62 6.35 -20.44
CA ASP A 145 -2.60 5.42 -21.03
C ASP A 145 -2.08 3.99 -21.08
N VAL A 146 -0.80 3.80 -21.41
CA VAL A 146 -0.14 2.49 -21.37
C VAL A 146 -0.11 1.95 -19.94
N LEU A 147 0.23 2.79 -18.95
CA LEU A 147 0.27 2.36 -17.55
C LEU A 147 -1.12 2.00 -17.02
N ILE A 148 -2.16 2.77 -17.36
CA ILE A 148 -3.55 2.48 -17.01
C ILE A 148 -3.98 1.17 -17.66
N LYS A 149 -3.79 1.01 -18.97
CA LYS A 149 -4.24 -0.17 -19.70
C LYS A 149 -3.60 -1.47 -19.22
N ASN A 150 -2.32 -1.44 -18.84
CA ASN A 150 -1.59 -2.65 -18.46
C ASN A 150 -1.61 -2.93 -16.95
N PHE A 151 -1.61 -1.89 -16.11
CA PHE A 151 -1.43 -2.01 -14.65
C PHE A 151 -2.58 -1.42 -13.83
N ASP A 152 -3.58 -0.81 -14.46
CA ASP A 152 -4.71 -0.16 -13.78
C ASP A 152 -4.24 0.81 -12.66
N ILE A 153 -3.15 1.54 -12.93
CA ILE A 153 -2.66 2.59 -12.03
C ILE A 153 -3.69 3.72 -11.96
N LYS A 154 -3.93 4.26 -10.77
CA LYS A 154 -4.90 5.32 -10.52
C LYS A 154 -4.26 6.46 -9.74
N PRO A 155 -4.60 7.72 -9.99
CA PRO A 155 -4.32 8.76 -9.01
C PRO A 155 -5.10 8.50 -7.71
N ILE A 156 -4.59 9.01 -6.59
CA ILE A 156 -5.38 9.12 -5.36
C ILE A 156 -6.53 10.12 -5.56
N SER A 157 -7.63 9.94 -4.83
CA SER A 157 -8.74 10.90 -4.75
C SER A 157 -8.83 11.51 -3.34
N THR A 158 -10.01 11.49 -2.71
CA THR A 158 -10.15 11.73 -1.27
C THR A 158 -10.05 10.43 -0.47
N PRO A 159 -9.67 10.47 0.82
CA PRO A 159 -9.58 9.26 1.63
C PRO A 159 -10.89 8.47 1.70
N ASP A 160 -12.03 9.16 1.80
CA ASP A 160 -13.36 8.52 1.87
C ASP A 160 -13.73 7.81 0.56
N GLU A 161 -13.51 8.47 -0.58
CA GLU A 161 -13.78 7.90 -1.90
C GLU A 161 -12.87 6.69 -2.17
N ASP A 162 -11.58 6.78 -1.83
CA ASP A 162 -10.63 5.71 -2.06
C ASP A 162 -10.89 4.51 -1.14
N LEU A 163 -11.23 4.73 0.14
CA LEU A 163 -11.62 3.65 1.05
C LEU A 163 -12.92 2.97 0.58
N LYS A 164 -13.92 3.75 0.18
CA LYS A 164 -15.18 3.21 -0.36
C LYS A 164 -14.92 2.40 -1.63
N ALA A 165 -14.14 2.91 -2.57
CA ALA A 165 -13.82 2.20 -3.80
C ALA A 165 -13.06 0.89 -3.56
N ILE A 166 -12.26 0.80 -2.49
CA ILE A 166 -11.48 -0.39 -2.14
C ILE A 166 -12.32 -1.43 -1.39
N LEU A 167 -13.18 -0.99 -0.46
CA LEU A 167 -13.88 -1.89 0.48
C LEU A 167 -15.34 -2.19 0.11
N GLY A 168 -15.95 -1.42 -0.81
CA GLY A 168 -17.36 -1.55 -1.22
C GLY A 168 -18.29 -0.60 -0.48
#